data_AF-A0A4Q2YTN1-F1
#
_entry.id   AF-A0A4Q2YTN1-F1
#
_cell.length_a   1.000
_cell.length_b   1.000
_cell.length_c   1.000
_cell.angle_alpha   90.00
_cell.angle_beta   90.00
_cell.angle_gamma   90.00
#
_symmetry.space_group_name_H-M   'P 1'
#
loop_
_entity.id
_entity.type
_entity.pdbx_description
1 polymer ?
#
loop_
_entity_poly.entity_id
_entity_poly.type
_entity_poly.pdbx_seq_one_letter_code
_entity_poly.pdbx_strand_id
1 'polypeptide(L)'
;AELVADVAPYETAKLRMLNGAHSALAYIGLGRGYDYVHQAISDREIRDLIERLMREEAGPTIDAAPGQDLSAYADALLDRFANPALHHRLIQIAMDGSQKIPQRWLETLAWHQERGQRCLSLDAAIAAWIAFLRSDHPIDDPLADKLREAAASPDAIARLFGDGGLIASDWRPI
;
A
#
# COMPACT_ATOMS: atom_id res chain seq x y z
N ALA A 1 11.51 26.28 5.28
CA ALA A 1 11.40 25.63 3.96
C ALA A 1 12.81 25.28 3.53
N GLU A 2 13.18 23.99 3.56
CA GLU A 2 14.44 23.53 3.00
C GLU A 2 14.29 23.46 1.48
N LEU A 3 15.11 24.23 0.77
CA LEU A 3 15.24 24.14 -0.69
C LEU A 3 16.14 22.93 -0.98
N VAL A 4 15.54 21.76 -1.15
CA VAL A 4 16.25 20.57 -1.65
C VAL A 4 16.43 20.71 -3.17
N ALA A 5 17.67 20.50 -3.65
CA ALA A 5 18.01 20.62 -5.06
C ALA A 5 17.40 19.51 -5.93
N ASP A 6 17.04 18.38 -5.31
CA ASP A 6 16.32 17.27 -5.91
C ASP A 6 15.19 16.81 -4.98
N VAL A 7 13.95 16.84 -5.47
CA VAL A 7 12.75 16.47 -4.73
C VAL A 7 12.40 14.99 -4.89
N ALA A 8 12.99 14.29 -5.86
CA ALA A 8 12.60 12.93 -6.23
C ALA A 8 12.74 11.91 -5.08
N PRO A 9 13.78 11.94 -4.22
CA PRO A 9 13.87 11.06 -3.04
C PRO A 9 12.73 11.25 -2.04
N TYR A 10 12.30 12.50 -1.83
CA TYR A 10 11.21 12.84 -0.92
C TYR A 10 9.85 12.42 -1.50
N GLU A 11 9.66 12.61 -2.81
CA GLU A 11 8.46 12.15 -3.50
C GLU A 11 8.35 10.63 -3.49
N THR A 12 9.45 9.93 -3.71
CA THR A 12 9.50 8.46 -3.67
C THR A 12 9.21 7.94 -2.25
N ALA A 13 9.81 8.55 -1.22
CA ALA A 13 9.50 8.21 0.17
C ALA A 13 8.03 8.46 0.52
N LYS A 14 7.46 9.60 0.10
CA LYS A 14 6.03 9.89 0.25
C LYS A 14 5.17 8.85 -0.48
N LEU A 15 5.56 8.47 -1.69
CA LEU A 15 4.80 7.54 -2.52
C LEU A 15 4.78 6.11 -1.97
N ARG A 16 5.93 5.60 -1.54
CA ARG A 16 6.04 4.21 -1.10
C ARG A 16 5.76 4.03 0.39
N MET A 17 6.24 4.94 1.25
CA MET A 17 6.05 4.82 2.71
C MET A 17 4.71 5.39 3.17
N LEU A 18 4.42 6.67 2.91
CA LEU A 18 3.16 7.28 3.34
C LEU A 18 1.98 6.72 2.54
N ASN A 19 2.00 6.91 1.22
CA ASN A 19 0.87 6.54 0.38
C ASN A 19 0.69 5.02 0.30
N GLY A 20 1.78 4.25 0.28
CA GLY A 20 1.75 2.79 0.34
C GLY A 20 1.16 2.26 1.64
N ALA A 21 1.61 2.75 2.80
CA ALA A 21 1.04 2.37 4.10
C ALA A 21 -0.43 2.79 4.23
N HIS A 22 -0.81 3.96 3.73
CA HIS A 22 -2.18 4.45 3.83
C HIS A 22 -3.15 3.57 3.02
N SER A 23 -2.75 3.12 1.83
CA SER A 23 -3.52 2.13 1.06
C SER A 23 -3.61 0.79 1.81
N ALA A 24 -2.52 0.32 2.43
CA ALA A 24 -2.52 -0.96 3.14
C ALA A 24 -3.45 -0.90 4.36
N LEU A 25 -3.37 0.19 5.13
CA LEU A 25 -4.29 0.49 6.23
C LEU A 25 -5.74 0.48 5.78
N ALA A 26 -6.05 1.09 4.61
CA ALA A 26 -7.41 1.13 4.07
C ALA A 26 -8.00 -0.27 3.91
N TYR A 27 -7.34 -1.14 3.16
CA TYR A 27 -7.91 -2.46 2.85
C TYR A 27 -7.84 -3.43 4.03
N ILE A 28 -6.72 -3.44 4.77
CA ILE A 28 -6.59 -4.31 5.95
C ILE A 28 -7.58 -3.87 7.04
N GLY A 29 -7.68 -2.56 7.29
CA GLY A 29 -8.56 -1.99 8.31
C GLY A 29 -10.04 -2.21 8.00
N LEU A 30 -10.47 -2.00 6.75
CA LEU A 30 -11.84 -2.31 6.32
C LEU A 30 -12.15 -3.81 6.49
N GLY A 31 -11.22 -4.69 6.12
CA GLY A 31 -11.37 -6.13 6.34
C GLY A 31 -11.46 -6.55 7.81
N ARG A 32 -11.02 -5.69 8.73
CA ARG A 32 -11.15 -5.86 10.19
C ARG A 32 -12.35 -5.13 10.79
N GLY A 33 -13.16 -4.45 9.96
CA GLY A 33 -14.35 -3.72 10.41
C GLY A 33 -14.07 -2.35 11.02
N TYR A 34 -12.88 -1.77 10.79
CA TYR A 34 -12.58 -0.40 11.16
C TYR A 34 -13.05 0.58 10.09
N ASP A 35 -13.38 1.80 10.49
CA ASP A 35 -13.84 2.88 9.59
C ASP A 35 -12.76 3.94 9.35
N TYR A 36 -11.88 4.15 10.33
CA TYR A 36 -10.91 5.23 10.34
C TYR A 36 -9.47 4.73 10.50
N VAL A 37 -8.52 5.49 9.95
CA VAL A 37 -7.08 5.20 10.01
C VAL A 37 -6.58 5.04 11.44
N HIS A 38 -6.97 5.92 12.36
CA HIS A 38 -6.53 5.86 13.75
C HIS A 38 -7.03 4.60 14.47
N GLN A 39 -8.18 4.05 14.07
CA GLN A 39 -8.68 2.77 14.60
C GLN A 39 -7.83 1.61 14.09
N ALA A 40 -7.61 1.56 12.77
CA ALA A 40 -6.81 0.51 12.15
C ALA A 40 -5.36 0.48 12.67
N ILE A 41 -4.68 1.63 12.78
CA ILE A 41 -3.29 1.66 13.27
C ILE A 41 -3.18 1.42 14.79
N SER A 42 -4.27 1.53 15.54
CA SER A 42 -4.30 1.17 16.97
C SER A 42 -4.37 -0.35 17.19
N ASP A 43 -4.76 -1.11 16.17
CA ASP A 43 -4.64 -2.56 16.17
C ASP A 43 -3.16 -2.96 16.04
N ARG A 44 -2.66 -3.72 17.01
CA ARG A 44 -1.25 -4.08 17.09
C ARG A 44 -0.77 -4.88 15.87
N GLU A 45 -1.59 -5.82 15.38
CA GLU A 45 -1.19 -6.65 14.25
C GLU A 45 -1.10 -5.82 12.96
N ILE A 46 -2.04 -4.89 12.78
CA ILE A 46 -2.01 -3.96 11.65
C ILE A 46 -0.81 -3.03 11.78
N ARG A 47 -0.55 -2.48 12.98
CA ARG A 47 0.59 -1.60 13.21
C ARG A 47 1.92 -2.27 12.87
N ASP A 48 2.12 -3.51 13.33
CA ASP A 48 3.35 -4.27 13.07
C ASP A 48 3.56 -4.51 11.56
N LEU A 49 2.48 -4.79 10.81
CA LEU A 49 2.53 -4.91 9.34
C LEU A 49 2.87 -3.59 8.65
N ILE A 50 2.27 -2.49 9.10
CA ILE A 50 2.48 -1.18 8.49
C ILE A 50 3.89 -0.64 8.78
N GLU A 51 4.40 -0.87 9.99
CA GLU A 51 5.77 -0.55 10.34
C GLU A 51 6.77 -1.35 9.49
N ARG A 52 6.57 -2.67 9.37
CA ARG A 52 7.40 -3.52 8.49
C ARG A 52 7.34 -3.07 7.04
N LEU A 53 6.15 -2.80 6.51
CA LEU A 53 5.95 -2.28 5.16
C LEU A 53 6.82 -1.03 4.93
N MET A 54 6.82 -0.07 5.86
CA MET A 54 7.59 1.16 5.70
C MET A 54 9.10 0.93 5.84
N ARG A 55 9.53 0.21 6.88
CA ARG A 55 10.93 0.12 7.29
C ARG A 55 11.73 -0.95 6.53
N GLU A 56 11.12 -2.10 6.32
CA GLU A 56 11.81 -3.30 5.80
C GLU A 56 11.52 -3.53 4.30
N GLU A 57 10.39 -3.02 3.80
CA GLU A 57 9.96 -3.26 2.41
C GLU A 57 10.11 -1.98 1.56
N ALA A 58 9.43 -0.88 1.91
CA ALA A 58 9.52 0.37 1.13
C ALA A 58 10.87 1.08 1.30
N GLY A 59 11.33 1.25 2.54
CA GLY A 59 12.54 1.99 2.92
C GLY A 59 13.78 1.64 2.10
N PRO A 60 14.17 0.35 1.99
CA PRO A 60 15.36 -0.06 1.24
C PRO A 60 15.32 0.21 -0.26
N THR A 61 14.14 0.50 -0.82
CA THR A 61 13.97 0.78 -2.26
C THR A 61 14.14 2.25 -2.62
N ILE A 62 14.34 3.13 -1.62
CA ILE A 62 14.42 4.58 -1.79
C ILE A 62 15.88 5.01 -1.73
N ASP A 63 16.34 5.67 -2.79
CA ASP A 63 17.64 6.38 -2.77
C ASP A 63 17.47 7.69 -2.01
N ALA A 64 17.72 7.65 -0.70
CA ALA A 64 17.46 8.77 0.21
C ALA A 64 18.42 9.94 -0.06
N ALA A 65 17.88 11.16 -0.04
CA ALA A 65 18.70 12.37 -0.14
C ALA A 65 19.65 12.51 1.06
N PRO A 66 20.78 13.23 0.93
CA PRO A 66 21.64 13.53 2.07
C PRO A 66 20.85 14.15 3.23
N GLY A 67 20.88 13.52 4.40
CA GLY A 67 20.14 13.97 5.59
C GLY A 67 18.68 13.52 5.68
N GLN A 68 18.14 12.85 4.66
CA GLN A 68 16.78 12.29 4.70
C GLN A 68 16.76 11.00 5.54
N ASP A 69 16.28 11.11 6.78
CA ASP A 69 16.12 9.97 7.68
C ASP A 69 14.77 9.27 7.45
N LEU A 70 14.79 8.15 6.73
CA LEU A 70 13.59 7.36 6.46
C LEU A 70 13.03 6.67 7.72
N SER A 71 13.87 6.36 8.72
CA SER A 71 13.40 5.77 9.97
C SER A 71 12.61 6.79 10.77
N ALA A 72 13.14 7.99 10.95
CA ALA A 72 12.43 9.10 11.60
C ALA A 72 11.17 9.49 10.82
N TYR A 73 11.21 9.41 9.49
CA TYR A 73 10.02 9.60 8.67
C TYR A 73 8.95 8.55 8.96
N ALA A 74 9.30 7.27 9.05
CA ALA A 74 8.36 6.20 9.43
C ALA A 74 7.74 6.44 10.82
N ASP A 75 8.52 6.87 11.81
CA ASP A 75 8.01 7.23 13.14
C ASP A 75 6.97 8.37 13.07
N ALA A 76 7.31 9.44 12.35
CA ALA A 76 6.39 10.57 12.17
C ALA A 76 5.09 10.16 11.45
N LEU A 77 5.16 9.20 10.52
CA LEU A 77 3.98 8.66 9.84
C LEU A 77 3.10 7.82 10.77
N LEU A 78 3.70 6.96 11.61
CA LEU A 78 2.96 6.17 12.60
C LEU A 78 2.22 7.08 13.58
N ASP A 79 2.89 8.12 14.11
CA ASP A 79 2.28 9.10 15.00
C ASP A 79 1.13 9.85 14.30
N ARG A 80 1.33 10.23 13.03
CA ARG A 80 0.30 10.89 12.24
C ARG A 80 -0.91 9.99 12.01
N PHE A 81 -0.72 8.72 11.69
CA PHE A 81 -1.83 7.78 11.49
C PHE A 81 -2.60 7.56 12.78
N ALA A 82 -1.93 7.54 13.93
CA ALA A 82 -2.55 7.35 15.23
C ALA A 82 -3.41 8.55 15.70
N ASN A 83 -3.32 9.71 15.04
CA ASN A 83 -4.04 10.91 15.45
C ASN A 83 -5.57 10.80 15.16
N PRO A 84 -6.43 10.71 16.19
CA PRO A 84 -7.87 10.55 15.99
C PRO A 84 -8.54 11.83 15.43
N ALA A 85 -7.94 13.00 15.59
CA ALA A 85 -8.51 14.28 15.15
C ALA A 85 -8.55 14.44 13.62
N LEU A 86 -7.80 13.64 12.87
CA LEU A 86 -7.77 13.71 11.41
C LEU A 86 -8.99 13.06 10.73
N HIS A 87 -9.70 12.17 11.43
CA HIS A 87 -10.92 11.50 10.93
C HIS A 87 -10.83 10.96 9.48
N HIS A 88 -9.64 10.50 9.06
CA HIS A 88 -9.45 9.92 7.73
C HIS A 88 -10.21 8.60 7.61
N ARG A 89 -11.21 8.54 6.72
CA ARG A 89 -12.00 7.33 6.49
C ARG A 89 -11.30 6.38 5.54
N LEU A 90 -11.21 5.12 5.95
CA LEU A 90 -10.57 4.05 5.18
C LEU A 90 -11.24 3.86 3.82
N ILE A 91 -12.58 3.93 3.76
CA ILE A 91 -13.31 3.77 2.49
C ILE A 91 -12.97 4.85 1.46
N GLN A 92 -12.67 6.09 1.90
CA GLN A 92 -12.25 7.16 1.00
C GLN A 92 -10.81 6.96 0.52
N ILE A 93 -9.98 6.33 1.34
CA ILE A 93 -8.60 6.00 0.97
C ILE A 93 -8.56 4.77 0.03
N ALA A 94 -9.55 3.88 0.11
CA ALA A 94 -9.68 2.66 -0.69
C ALA A 94 -10.13 2.87 -2.14
N MET A 95 -10.60 4.07 -2.49
CA MET A 95 -11.01 4.44 -3.88
C MET A 95 -9.83 4.27 -4.87
N ASP A 96 -10.01 4.27 -6.19
CA ASP A 96 -8.94 4.30 -7.21
C ASP A 96 -7.76 3.34 -6.96
N GLY A 97 -8.04 2.14 -6.43
CA GLY A 97 -7.03 1.15 -6.09
C GLY A 97 -6.16 0.75 -7.29
N SER A 98 -6.78 0.53 -8.45
CA SER A 98 -6.08 0.14 -9.69
C SER A 98 -5.04 1.15 -10.15
N GLN A 99 -5.29 2.44 -9.91
CA GLN A 99 -4.38 3.53 -10.28
C GLN A 99 -3.28 3.73 -9.24
N LYS A 100 -3.53 3.36 -7.99
CA LYS A 100 -2.63 3.62 -6.86
C LYS A 100 -1.65 2.48 -6.59
N ILE A 101 -2.10 1.25 -6.74
CA ILE A 101 -1.33 0.07 -6.33
C ILE A 101 -0.02 -0.13 -7.09
N PRO A 102 0.06 0.07 -8.43
CA PRO A 102 1.31 -0.15 -9.18
C PRO A 102 2.51 0.58 -8.57
N GLN A 103 2.37 1.90 -8.44
CA GLN A 103 3.43 2.81 -7.97
C GLN A 103 3.62 2.81 -6.45
N ARG A 104 2.62 2.35 -5.68
CA ARG A 104 2.69 2.32 -4.20
C ARG A 104 3.28 1.02 -3.68
N TRP A 105 3.06 -0.10 -4.37
CA TRP A 105 3.39 -1.44 -3.87
C TRP A 105 4.15 -2.29 -4.90
N LEU A 106 3.69 -2.33 -6.14
CA LEU A 106 4.20 -3.32 -7.10
C LEU A 106 5.65 -3.05 -7.52
N GLU A 107 6.06 -1.78 -7.60
CA GLU A 107 7.48 -1.44 -7.80
C GLU A 107 8.37 -1.91 -6.64
N THR A 108 7.89 -1.81 -5.40
CA THR A 108 8.61 -2.32 -4.23
C THR A 108 8.70 -3.85 -4.27
N LEU A 109 7.60 -4.52 -4.58
CA LEU A 109 7.55 -5.97 -4.75
C LEU A 109 8.51 -6.45 -5.86
N ALA A 110 8.55 -5.76 -7.01
CA ALA A 110 9.45 -6.09 -8.12
C ALA A 110 10.92 -5.96 -7.69
N TRP A 111 11.27 -4.86 -7.01
CA TRP A 111 12.63 -4.61 -6.52
C TRP A 111 13.13 -5.73 -5.59
N HIS A 112 12.28 -6.20 -4.67
CA HIS A 112 12.62 -7.31 -3.77
C HIS A 112 12.66 -8.66 -4.50
N GLN A 113 11.75 -8.88 -5.46
CA GLN A 113 11.71 -10.11 -6.25
C GLN A 113 13.01 -10.32 -7.04
N GLU A 114 13.55 -9.28 -7.66
CA GLU A 114 14.86 -9.32 -8.35
C GLU A 114 16.02 -9.76 -7.43
N ARG A 115 15.85 -9.58 -6.11
CA ARG A 115 16.82 -9.92 -5.07
C ARG A 115 16.50 -11.23 -4.37
N GLY A 116 15.50 -11.98 -4.84
CA GLY A 116 15.06 -13.23 -4.22
C GLY A 116 14.43 -13.05 -2.85
N GLN A 117 13.90 -11.86 -2.55
CA GLN A 117 13.29 -11.52 -1.27
C GLN A 117 11.76 -11.46 -1.38
N ARG A 118 11.09 -11.59 -0.24
CA ARG A 118 9.63 -11.47 -0.14
C ARG A 118 9.24 -10.28 0.72
N CYS A 119 8.10 -9.67 0.40
CA CYS A 119 7.51 -8.58 1.16
C CYS A 119 6.23 -9.08 1.82
N LEU A 120 6.33 -9.64 3.03
CA LEU A 120 5.19 -10.28 3.70
C LEU A 120 4.05 -9.28 4.00
N SER A 121 4.38 -8.01 4.24
CA SER A 121 3.41 -6.96 4.56
C SER A 121 2.68 -6.50 3.30
N LEU A 122 3.40 -6.33 2.19
CA LEU A 122 2.78 -6.08 0.88
C LEU A 122 2.00 -7.28 0.35
N ASP A 123 2.44 -8.51 0.58
CA ASP A 123 1.66 -9.73 0.28
C ASP A 123 0.31 -9.70 1.02
N ALA A 124 0.32 -9.34 2.31
CA ALA A 124 -0.89 -9.16 3.10
C ALA A 124 -1.77 -8.01 2.59
N ALA A 125 -1.17 -6.89 2.17
CA ALA A 125 -1.89 -5.75 1.60
C ALA A 125 -2.57 -6.11 0.26
N ILE A 126 -1.89 -6.87 -0.61
CA ILE A 126 -2.46 -7.39 -1.87
C ILE A 126 -3.62 -8.33 -1.58
N ALA A 127 -3.46 -9.26 -0.63
CA ALA A 127 -4.53 -10.17 -0.22
C ALA A 127 -5.74 -9.40 0.33
N ALA A 128 -5.50 -8.36 1.16
CA ALA A 128 -6.55 -7.50 1.69
C ALA A 128 -7.26 -6.69 0.59
N TRP A 129 -6.53 -6.20 -0.41
CA TRP A 129 -7.14 -5.53 -1.56
C TRP A 129 -8.04 -6.47 -2.36
N ILE A 130 -7.59 -7.69 -2.65
CA ILE A 130 -8.40 -8.70 -3.35
C ILE A 130 -9.64 -9.07 -2.52
N ALA A 131 -9.50 -9.21 -1.20
CA ALA A 131 -10.62 -9.44 -0.31
C ALA A 131 -11.61 -8.27 -0.32
N PHE A 132 -11.14 -7.03 -0.35
CA PHE A 132 -11.97 -5.84 -0.51
C PHE A 132 -12.76 -5.87 -1.83
N LEU A 133 -12.12 -6.23 -2.95
CA LEU A 133 -12.79 -6.35 -4.25
C LEU A 133 -13.87 -7.44 -4.28
N ARG A 134 -13.79 -8.43 -3.39
CA ARG A 134 -14.79 -9.50 -3.20
C ARG A 134 -15.87 -9.16 -2.17
N SER A 135 -15.71 -8.08 -1.43
CA SER A 135 -16.62 -7.69 -0.35
C SER A 135 -17.83 -6.91 -0.88
N ASP A 136 -18.77 -6.63 0.02
CA ASP A 136 -19.93 -5.77 -0.27
C ASP A 136 -19.60 -4.27 -0.21
N HIS A 137 -18.35 -3.89 0.07
CA HIS A 137 -17.96 -2.49 0.03
C HIS A 137 -18.06 -1.91 -1.39
N PRO A 138 -18.42 -0.63 -1.54
CA PRO A 138 -18.40 0.03 -2.83
C PRO A 138 -16.97 0.11 -3.37
N ILE A 139 -16.79 -0.33 -4.61
CA ILE A 139 -15.53 -0.20 -5.36
C ILE A 139 -15.65 1.06 -6.21
N ASP A 140 -15.16 2.17 -5.68
CA ASP A 140 -15.04 3.44 -6.43
C ASP A 140 -13.71 3.44 -7.17
N ASP A 141 -13.72 2.89 -8.38
CA ASP A 141 -12.54 2.71 -9.23
C ASP A 141 -12.97 2.71 -10.72
N PRO A 142 -12.21 3.32 -11.65
CA PRO A 142 -12.55 3.31 -13.07
C PRO A 142 -12.65 1.90 -13.68
N LEU A 143 -12.01 0.91 -13.06
CA LEU A 143 -12.03 -0.48 -13.48
C LEU A 143 -12.93 -1.36 -12.58
N ALA A 144 -13.81 -0.78 -11.77
CA ALA A 144 -14.57 -1.48 -10.73
C ALA A 144 -15.19 -2.82 -11.18
N ASP A 145 -15.91 -2.85 -12.30
CA ASP A 145 -16.55 -4.07 -12.79
C ASP A 145 -15.53 -5.15 -13.19
N LYS A 146 -14.49 -4.75 -13.91
CA LYS A 146 -13.40 -5.66 -14.33
C LYS A 146 -12.62 -6.18 -13.13
N LEU A 147 -12.36 -5.33 -12.14
CA LEU A 147 -11.66 -5.72 -10.91
C LEU A 147 -12.49 -6.72 -10.10
N ARG A 148 -13.80 -6.49 -9.98
CA ARG A 148 -14.72 -7.41 -9.29
C ARG A 148 -14.76 -8.77 -9.99
N GLU A 149 -14.88 -8.77 -11.32
CA GLU A 149 -14.85 -10.00 -12.13
C GLU A 149 -13.52 -10.74 -11.97
N ALA A 150 -12.39 -10.04 -12.11
CA ALA A 150 -11.06 -10.62 -11.94
C ALA A 150 -10.86 -11.18 -10.53
N ALA A 151 -11.28 -10.44 -9.50
CA ALA A 151 -11.18 -10.87 -8.11
C ALA A 151 -12.05 -12.10 -7.82
N ALA A 152 -13.23 -12.25 -8.44
CA ALA A 152 -14.10 -13.42 -8.25
C ALA A 152 -13.52 -14.72 -8.85
N SER A 153 -12.55 -14.62 -9.76
CA SER A 153 -11.86 -15.78 -10.35
C SER A 153 -11.09 -16.59 -9.30
N PRO A 154 -11.05 -17.93 -9.41
CA PRO A 154 -10.11 -18.77 -8.65
C PRO A 154 -8.64 -18.32 -8.87
N ASP A 155 -8.34 -17.83 -10.07
CA ASP A 155 -7.01 -17.33 -10.47
C ASP A 155 -6.89 -15.79 -10.36
N ALA A 156 -7.50 -15.19 -9.33
CA ALA A 156 -7.58 -13.73 -9.19
C ALA A 156 -6.22 -13.02 -9.34
N ILE A 157 -5.17 -13.59 -8.74
CA ILE A 157 -3.81 -13.06 -8.83
C ILE A 157 -3.33 -12.99 -10.28
N ALA A 158 -3.52 -14.05 -11.07
CA ALA A 158 -3.12 -14.05 -12.48
C ALA A 158 -3.96 -13.09 -13.32
N ARG A 159 -5.27 -12.96 -13.04
CA ARG A 159 -6.15 -12.02 -13.75
C ARG A 159 -5.82 -10.55 -13.45
N LEU A 160 -5.34 -10.27 -12.23
CA LEU A 160 -4.96 -8.93 -11.82
C LEU A 160 -3.55 -8.57 -12.26
N PHE A 161 -2.57 -9.46 -12.08
CA PHE A 161 -1.14 -9.13 -12.17
C PHE A 161 -0.32 -10.05 -13.10
N GLY A 162 -0.94 -11.08 -13.68
CA GLY A 162 -0.28 -11.97 -14.64
C GLY A 162 -0.09 -11.33 -16.02
N ASP A 163 0.41 -12.11 -16.98
CA ASP A 163 0.59 -11.64 -18.35
C ASP A 163 -0.76 -11.27 -18.99
N GLY A 164 -0.90 -10.00 -19.38
CA GLY A 164 -2.18 -9.45 -19.85
C GLY A 164 -3.20 -9.16 -18.75
N GLY A 165 -2.78 -9.19 -17.48
CA GLY A 165 -3.60 -8.82 -16.33
C GLY A 165 -4.04 -7.35 -16.35
N LEU A 166 -5.05 -7.04 -15.55
CA LEU A 166 -5.64 -5.69 -15.49
C LEU A 166 -4.66 -4.62 -14.99
N ILE A 167 -3.72 -5.01 -14.12
CA ILE A 167 -2.78 -4.12 -13.46
C ILE A 167 -1.39 -4.39 -14.02
N ALA A 168 -0.90 -3.44 -14.83
CA ALA A 168 0.45 -3.49 -15.35
C ALA A 168 1.49 -3.40 -14.21
N SER A 169 2.52 -4.23 -14.30
CA SER A 169 3.53 -4.39 -13.26
C SER A 169 4.75 -5.11 -13.81
N ASP A 170 5.93 -4.88 -13.23
CA ASP A 170 7.13 -5.71 -13.43
C ASP A 170 7.22 -6.84 -12.39
N TRP A 171 6.55 -6.69 -11.24
CA TRP A 171 6.36 -7.80 -10.30
C TRP A 171 5.53 -8.91 -10.95
N ARG A 172 6.00 -10.15 -10.81
CA ARG A 172 5.27 -11.35 -11.23
C ARG A 172 4.90 -12.18 -10.00
N PRO A 173 3.62 -12.41 -9.71
CA PRO A 173 3.24 -13.30 -8.61
C PRO A 173 3.83 -14.70 -8.84
N ILE A 174 4.42 -15.30 -7.80
CA ILE A 174 4.99 -16.66 -7.81
C ILE A 174 3.97 -17.63 -7.20
#